data_AF-A0A0H5QMB7-F1
#
_entry.id   AF-A0A0H5QMB7-F1
#
_cell.length_a   1.000
_cell.length_b   1.000
_cell.length_c   1.000
_cell.angle_alpha   90.00
_cell.angle_beta   90.00
_cell.angle_gamma   90.00
#
_symmetry.space_group_name_H-M   'P 1'
#
loop_
_entity.id
_entity.type
_entity.pdbx_description
1 polymer ?
#
loop_
_entity_poly.entity_id
_entity_poly.type
_entity_poly.pdbx_seq_one_letter_code
_entity_poly.pdbx_strand_id
1 'polypeptide(L)'
;IFQSSPTGSSSISSAVSDLIFFFGRIDVNVSFRPSQQQALQVMNSIAESGSLPLARARMRLQIRATSAMAKQGLKERVTEIGSVQVESEEFMAPDWEMVITSDPGQFPNIEAAVKQATKGKASIAILELHEKNLVDEIV
;
A
#
# COMPACT_ATOMS: atom_id res chain seq x y z
N ILE A 1 40.92 35.10 54.09
CA ILE A 1 42.05 34.27 53.60
C ILE A 1 41.44 33.08 52.85
N PHE A 2 41.95 32.85 51.64
CA PHE A 2 41.60 31.84 50.63
C PHE A 2 41.59 30.38 51.15
N GLN A 3 40.74 29.49 50.58
CA GLN A 3 41.11 28.36 49.70
C GLN A 3 40.02 27.24 49.56
N SER A 4 39.72 26.89 48.29
CA SER A 4 39.44 25.55 47.65
C SER A 4 38.63 24.45 48.36
N SER A 5 37.75 23.64 47.75
CA SER A 5 37.45 23.29 46.33
C SER A 5 36.15 22.43 46.28
N PRO A 6 35.42 22.35 45.15
CA PRO A 6 34.25 21.48 44.96
C PRO A 6 34.55 20.25 44.08
N THR A 7 34.09 19.05 44.44
CA THR A 7 33.82 17.86 43.58
C THR A 7 33.50 16.66 44.47
N GLY A 8 32.57 15.74 44.19
CA GLY A 8 31.69 15.51 43.05
C GLY A 8 30.71 14.38 43.37
N SER A 9 29.51 14.43 42.78
CA SER A 9 28.52 13.32 42.74
C SER A 9 27.31 13.65 41.84
N SER A 10 27.02 14.94 41.62
CA SER A 10 25.73 15.39 41.07
C SER A 10 25.64 15.59 39.54
N SER A 11 26.67 15.27 38.74
CA SER A 11 26.66 15.59 37.29
C SER A 11 26.38 14.42 36.33
N ILE A 12 26.38 13.16 36.79
CA ILE A 12 26.07 12.03 35.88
C ILE A 12 24.56 11.84 35.76
N SER A 13 23.78 12.05 36.84
CA SER A 13 22.33 11.81 36.83
C SER A 13 21.54 12.78 35.95
N SER A 14 21.98 14.03 35.78
CA SER A 14 21.26 14.97 34.90
C SER A 14 21.56 14.70 33.42
N ALA A 15 22.78 14.24 33.09
CA ALA A 15 23.16 13.93 31.73
C ALA A 15 22.42 12.70 31.16
N VAL A 16 22.08 11.71 31.99
CA VAL A 16 21.30 10.53 31.53
C VAL A 16 19.82 10.87 31.32
N SER A 17 19.26 11.81 32.10
CA SER A 17 17.88 12.27 31.92
C SER A 17 17.70 13.20 30.73
N ASP A 18 18.69 14.05 30.43
CA ASP A 18 18.61 14.96 29.28
C ASP A 18 18.84 14.25 27.94
N LEU A 19 19.61 13.15 27.89
CA LEU A 19 19.80 12.38 26.66
C LEU A 19 18.55 11.59 26.26
N ILE A 20 17.69 11.24 27.22
CA ILE A 20 16.38 10.62 26.99
C ILE A 20 15.37 11.68 26.48
N PHE A 21 15.61 12.96 26.73
CA PHE A 21 14.69 14.04 26.34
C PHE A 21 14.96 14.61 24.94
N PHE A 22 16.16 14.43 24.38
CA PHE A 22 16.53 15.02 23.08
C PHE A 22 16.40 14.08 21.88
N PHE A 23 16.40 12.76 22.08
CA PHE A 23 16.13 11.80 21.01
C PHE A 23 14.66 11.36 21.01
N GLY A 24 13.84 12.17 20.34
CA GLY A 24 12.68 11.71 19.57
C GLY A 24 11.79 10.64 20.22
N ARG A 25 10.95 11.07 21.15
CA ARG A 25 9.71 10.36 21.48
C ARG A 25 8.84 10.24 20.23
N ILE A 26 8.89 9.08 19.60
CA ILE A 26 7.70 8.49 18.98
C ILE A 26 7.00 7.78 20.14
N ASP A 27 6.16 8.50 20.88
CA ASP A 27 5.26 7.88 21.85
C ASP A 27 4.19 7.11 21.07
N VAL A 28 4.45 5.85 20.74
CA VAL A 28 3.35 4.91 20.50
C VAL A 28 2.74 4.65 21.88
N ASN A 29 1.61 5.28 22.16
CA ASN A 29 0.78 4.94 23.31
C ASN A 29 0.30 3.48 23.16
N VAL A 30 1.10 2.53 23.66
CA VAL A 30 0.67 1.14 23.84
C VAL A 30 -0.18 1.09 25.11
N SER A 31 -1.42 1.55 24.97
CA SER A 31 -2.48 1.22 25.92
C SER A 31 -2.66 -0.30 25.93
N PHE A 32 -2.78 -0.91 27.10
CA PHE A 32 -2.87 -2.36 27.33
C PHE A 32 -4.19 -2.95 26.79
N ARG A 33 -4.37 -2.99 25.47
CA ARG A 33 -5.43 -3.72 24.76
C ARG A 33 -4.78 -4.50 23.62
N PRO A 34 -5.25 -5.71 23.29
CA PRO A 34 -4.67 -6.48 22.20
C PRO A 34 -4.70 -5.64 20.90
N SER A 35 -3.57 -5.60 20.20
CA SER A 35 -3.31 -4.74 19.03
C SER A 35 -4.39 -4.82 17.95
N GLN A 36 -5.06 -5.96 17.82
CA GLN A 36 -6.16 -6.18 16.89
C GLN A 36 -7.41 -5.34 17.22
N GLN A 37 -7.73 -5.17 18.50
CA GLN A 37 -8.89 -4.39 18.94
C GLN A 37 -8.65 -2.89 18.81
N GLN A 38 -7.41 -2.43 19.02
CA GLN A 38 -7.02 -1.04 18.76
C GLN A 38 -7.06 -0.72 17.27
N ALA A 39 -6.50 -1.59 16.42
CA ALA A 39 -6.54 -1.40 14.97
C ALA A 39 -7.98 -1.32 14.46
N LEU A 40 -8.88 -2.18 14.93
CA LEU A 40 -10.30 -2.16 14.57
C LEU A 40 -11.03 -0.89 15.05
N GLN A 41 -10.77 -0.43 16.28
CA GLN A 41 -11.36 0.82 16.79
C GLN A 41 -10.86 2.04 16.03
N VAL A 42 -9.56 2.07 15.72
CA VAL A 42 -8.94 3.12 14.91
C VAL A 42 -9.52 3.10 13.49
N MET A 43 -9.64 1.93 12.86
CA MET A 43 -10.27 1.77 11.54
C MET A 43 -11.72 2.27 11.52
N ASN A 44 -12.53 1.92 12.52
CA ASN A 44 -13.92 2.37 12.60
C ASN A 44 -14.01 3.88 12.82
N SER A 45 -13.17 4.45 13.70
CA SER A 45 -13.15 5.90 13.94
C SER A 45 -12.69 6.70 12.72
N ILE A 46 -11.76 6.16 11.92
CA ILE A 46 -11.29 6.76 10.66
C ILE A 46 -12.36 6.66 9.57
N ALA A 47 -13.09 5.55 9.50
CA ALA A 47 -14.20 5.38 8.57
C ALA A 47 -15.37 6.32 8.90
N GLU A 48 -15.69 6.52 10.18
CA GLU A 48 -16.75 7.43 10.65
C GLU A 48 -16.36 8.92 10.52
N SER A 49 -15.06 9.26 10.66
CA SER A 49 -14.59 10.65 10.57
C SER A 49 -14.55 11.19 9.13
N GLY A 50 -14.74 10.34 8.11
CA GLY A 50 -14.81 10.75 6.71
C GLY A 50 -13.54 11.40 6.14
N SER A 51 -12.46 11.53 6.92
CA SER A 51 -11.26 12.29 6.55
C SER A 51 -10.27 11.51 5.69
N LEU A 52 -10.52 10.22 5.45
CA LEU A 52 -9.89 9.49 4.36
C LEU A 52 -10.89 9.42 3.23
N PRO A 53 -10.66 10.14 2.13
CA PRO A 53 -11.31 9.80 0.87
C PRO A 53 -10.88 8.38 0.46
N LEU A 54 -11.53 7.35 1.01
CA LEU A 54 -11.39 5.95 0.60
C LEU A 54 -12.08 5.71 -0.75
N ALA A 55 -12.10 6.70 -1.64
CA ALA A 55 -12.33 6.48 -3.05
C ALA A 55 -11.14 5.66 -3.54
N ARG A 56 -11.25 4.34 -3.44
CA ARG A 56 -10.27 3.36 -3.95
C ARG A 56 -9.96 3.78 -5.38
N ALA A 57 -8.77 4.35 -5.59
CA ALA A 57 -8.30 4.63 -6.94
C ALA A 57 -8.41 3.34 -7.74
N ARG A 58 -8.94 3.43 -8.95
CA ARG A 58 -9.06 2.26 -9.85
C ARG A 58 -8.13 2.47 -11.01
N MET A 59 -7.45 1.40 -11.38
CA MET A 59 -6.50 1.35 -12.48
C MET A 59 -6.99 0.33 -13.49
N ARG A 60 -7.13 0.78 -14.73
CA ARG A 60 -7.57 -0.02 -15.87
C ARG A 60 -6.36 -0.47 -16.65
N LEU A 61 -6.18 -1.77 -16.79
CA LEU A 61 -5.05 -2.40 -17.46
C LEU A 61 -5.54 -3.20 -18.66
N GLN A 62 -4.77 -3.16 -19.74
CA GLN A 62 -4.92 -3.99 -20.92
C GLN A 62 -3.75 -4.96 -20.96
N ILE A 63 -4.05 -6.25 -20.98
CA ILE A 63 -3.06 -7.32 -21.09
C ILE A 63 -3.17 -7.91 -22.49
N ARG A 64 -2.05 -7.91 -23.22
CA ARG A 64 -1.92 -8.53 -24.54
C ARG A 64 -0.96 -9.71 -24.48
N ALA A 65 -1.42 -10.85 -24.95
CA ALA A 65 -0.61 -12.06 -25.06
C ALA A 65 -1.09 -12.90 -26.26
N THR A 66 -0.41 -14.01 -26.55
CA THR A 66 -0.93 -14.98 -27.52
C THR A 66 -2.06 -15.81 -26.89
N SER A 67 -3.05 -16.18 -27.68
CA SER A 67 -4.18 -17.04 -27.29
C SER A 67 -3.76 -18.40 -26.69
N ALA A 68 -2.58 -18.93 -27.04
CA ALA A 68 -2.02 -20.12 -26.42
C ALA A 68 -1.64 -19.90 -24.94
N MET A 69 -1.10 -18.73 -24.59
CA MET A 69 -0.72 -18.38 -23.21
C MET A 69 -1.96 -18.08 -22.36
N ALA A 70 -2.99 -17.48 -22.94
CA ALA A 70 -4.28 -17.26 -22.29
C ALA A 70 -4.86 -18.57 -21.75
N LYS A 71 -4.85 -19.63 -22.59
CA LYS A 71 -5.31 -20.99 -22.25
C LYS A 71 -4.38 -21.74 -21.29
N GLN A 72 -3.17 -21.25 -21.03
CA GLN A 72 -2.17 -21.87 -20.15
C GLN A 72 -2.25 -21.38 -18.68
N GLY A 73 -3.37 -20.80 -18.27
CA GLY A 73 -3.54 -20.35 -16.89
C GLY A 73 -3.18 -18.88 -16.66
N LEU A 74 -3.07 -18.05 -17.71
CA LEU A 74 -2.78 -16.63 -17.54
C LEU A 74 -3.98 -15.90 -16.94
N LYS A 75 -5.18 -16.17 -17.45
CA LYS A 75 -6.43 -15.57 -16.99
C LYS A 75 -6.66 -15.89 -15.52
N GLU A 76 -6.58 -17.18 -15.18
CA GLU A 76 -6.84 -17.71 -13.84
C GLU A 76 -5.95 -17.04 -12.80
N ARG A 77 -4.63 -16.98 -13.07
CA ARG A 77 -3.66 -16.31 -12.18
C ARG A 77 -3.94 -14.83 -11.97
N VAL A 78 -4.41 -14.12 -13.00
CA VAL A 78 -4.73 -12.70 -12.91
C VAL A 78 -6.05 -12.49 -12.14
N THR A 79 -7.04 -13.34 -12.36
CA THR A 79 -8.33 -13.28 -11.65
C THR A 79 -8.27 -13.72 -10.19
N GLU A 80 -7.27 -14.54 -9.81
CA GLU A 80 -7.01 -14.94 -8.42
C GLU A 80 -6.46 -13.78 -7.57
N ILE A 81 -5.93 -12.72 -8.20
CA ILE A 81 -5.46 -11.54 -7.49
C ILE A 81 -6.67 -10.76 -6.96
N GLY A 82 -6.71 -10.55 -5.66
CA GLY A 82 -7.77 -9.78 -5.00
C GLY A 82 -7.94 -8.39 -5.62
N SER A 83 -9.19 -7.93 -5.72
CA SER A 83 -9.58 -6.64 -6.33
C SER A 83 -9.50 -6.55 -7.86
N VAL A 84 -9.30 -7.66 -8.60
CA VAL A 84 -9.36 -7.66 -10.07
C VAL A 84 -10.79 -7.88 -10.57
N GLN A 85 -11.25 -7.03 -11.49
CA GLN A 85 -12.51 -7.16 -12.21
C GLN A 85 -12.22 -7.23 -13.71
N VAL A 86 -12.74 -8.26 -14.40
CA VAL A 86 -12.59 -8.40 -15.85
C VAL A 86 -13.69 -7.59 -16.53
N GLU A 87 -13.31 -6.66 -17.41
CA GLU A 87 -14.25 -5.83 -18.17
C GLU A 87 -14.54 -6.42 -19.55
N SER A 88 -13.47 -6.82 -20.24
CA SER A 88 -13.57 -7.43 -21.56
C SER A 88 -12.48 -8.46 -21.76
N GLU A 89 -12.80 -9.45 -22.59
CA GLU A 89 -11.89 -10.50 -23.02
C GLU A 89 -12.16 -10.76 -24.50
N GLU A 90 -11.12 -10.65 -25.32
CA GLU A 90 -11.21 -10.85 -26.76
C GLU A 90 -10.15 -11.84 -27.25
N PHE A 91 -10.59 -12.83 -28.02
CA PHE A 91 -9.73 -13.83 -28.64
C PHE A 91 -9.64 -13.55 -30.15
N MET A 92 -8.49 -13.06 -30.60
CA MET A 92 -8.21 -12.77 -32.00
C MET A 92 -7.05 -13.64 -32.48
N ALA A 93 -7.28 -14.95 -32.67
CA ALA A 93 -6.20 -15.91 -32.96
C ALA A 93 -5.27 -15.40 -34.09
N PRO A 94 -3.95 -15.24 -33.83
CA PRO A 94 -3.18 -15.82 -32.72
C PRO A 94 -3.15 -15.02 -31.41
N ASP A 95 -3.66 -13.80 -31.40
CA ASP A 95 -3.62 -12.85 -30.30
C ASP A 95 -4.78 -13.02 -29.31
N TRP A 96 -4.57 -12.52 -28.10
CA TRP A 96 -5.54 -12.46 -27.01
C TRP A 96 -5.36 -11.17 -26.24
N GLU A 97 -6.47 -10.55 -25.92
CA GLU A 97 -6.53 -9.30 -25.18
C GLU A 97 -7.51 -9.40 -24.03
N MET A 98 -7.15 -8.85 -22.89
CA MET A 98 -8.03 -8.76 -21.72
C MET A 98 -7.89 -7.38 -21.08
N VAL A 99 -9.03 -6.74 -20.84
CA VAL A 99 -9.10 -5.50 -20.08
C VAL A 99 -9.60 -5.80 -18.68
N ILE A 100 -8.83 -5.37 -17.68
CA ILE A 100 -9.15 -5.54 -16.28
C ILE A 100 -9.13 -4.19 -15.56
N THR A 101 -9.93 -4.09 -14.52
CA THR A 101 -9.89 -2.98 -13.56
C THR A 101 -9.44 -3.53 -12.22
N SER A 102 -8.47 -2.87 -11.60
CA SER A 102 -7.83 -3.30 -10.35
C SER A 102 -7.43 -2.11 -9.48
N ASP A 103 -7.13 -2.37 -8.21
CA ASP A 103 -6.50 -1.36 -7.34
C ASP A 103 -5.04 -1.12 -7.78
N PRO A 104 -4.55 0.14 -7.85
CA PRO A 104 -3.16 0.45 -8.20
C PRO A 104 -2.12 -0.32 -7.37
N GLY A 105 -2.41 -0.56 -6.09
CA GLY A 105 -1.53 -1.31 -5.18
C GLY A 105 -1.33 -2.78 -5.56
N GLN A 106 -2.18 -3.35 -6.42
CA GLN A 106 -2.06 -4.73 -6.91
C GLN A 106 -1.27 -4.83 -8.21
N PHE A 107 -0.88 -3.71 -8.84
CA PHE A 107 -0.10 -3.71 -10.08
C PHE A 107 1.14 -4.62 -10.03
N PRO A 108 1.98 -4.60 -8.97
CA PRO A 108 3.18 -5.44 -8.94
C PRO A 108 2.86 -6.94 -8.92
N ASN A 109 1.76 -7.33 -8.26
CA ASN A 109 1.30 -8.71 -8.22
C ASN A 109 0.78 -9.16 -9.59
N ILE A 110 0.04 -8.29 -10.28
CA ILE A 110 -0.48 -8.53 -11.64
C ILE A 110 0.68 -8.66 -12.62
N GLU A 111 1.64 -7.73 -12.58
CA GLU A 111 2.82 -7.76 -13.44
C GLU A 111 3.63 -9.04 -13.23
N ALA A 112 3.87 -9.42 -11.96
CA ALA A 112 4.58 -10.66 -11.63
C ALA A 112 3.83 -11.90 -12.15
N ALA A 113 2.52 -11.97 -11.97
CA ALA A 113 1.69 -13.08 -12.44
C ALA A 113 1.72 -13.22 -13.98
N VAL A 114 1.56 -12.09 -14.69
CA VAL A 114 1.63 -12.05 -16.16
C VAL A 114 3.02 -12.45 -16.65
N LYS A 115 4.08 -11.93 -16.03
CA LYS A 115 5.46 -12.25 -16.39
C LYS A 115 5.78 -13.73 -16.16
N GLN A 116 5.35 -14.30 -15.04
CA GLN A 116 5.57 -15.72 -14.73
C GLN A 116 4.81 -16.64 -15.69
N ALA A 117 3.54 -16.32 -15.98
CA ALA A 117 2.71 -17.11 -16.89
C ALA A 117 3.18 -17.04 -18.35
N THR A 118 3.70 -15.89 -18.78
CA THR A 118 4.08 -15.67 -20.19
C THR A 118 5.59 -15.73 -20.44
N LYS A 119 6.40 -15.96 -19.39
CA LYS A 119 7.87 -15.86 -19.43
C LYS A 119 8.34 -14.52 -20.01
N GLY A 120 7.63 -13.44 -19.70
CA GLY A 120 7.91 -12.08 -20.17
C GLY A 120 7.51 -11.79 -21.63
N LYS A 121 6.68 -12.63 -22.26
CA LYS A 121 6.22 -12.44 -23.65
C LYS A 121 4.92 -11.64 -23.78
N ALA A 122 4.22 -11.39 -22.68
CA ALA A 122 3.02 -10.54 -22.68
C ALA A 122 3.37 -9.07 -22.49
N SER A 123 2.52 -8.19 -23.02
CA SER A 123 2.58 -6.75 -22.82
C SER A 123 1.43 -6.31 -21.93
N ILE A 124 1.71 -5.40 -20.99
CA ILE A 124 0.71 -4.76 -20.13
C ILE A 124 0.72 -3.27 -20.46
N ALA A 125 -0.45 -2.71 -20.77
CA ALA A 125 -0.64 -1.28 -20.95
C ALA A 125 -1.61 -0.76 -19.88
N ILE A 126 -1.31 0.42 -19.33
CA ILE A 126 -2.24 1.13 -18.44
C ILE A 126 -3.14 1.97 -19.35
N LEU A 127 -4.45 1.69 -19.33
CA LEU A 127 -5.43 2.45 -20.12
C LEU A 127 -5.86 3.70 -19.38
N GLU A 128 -6.22 3.56 -18.10
CA GLU A 128 -6.75 4.64 -17.28
C GLU A 128 -6.27 4.50 -15.84
N LEU A 129 -5.90 5.62 -15.22
CA LEU A 129 -5.66 5.73 -13.79
C LEU A 129 -6.69 6.71 -13.24
N HIS A 130 -7.74 6.21 -12.60
CA HIS A 130 -8.74 7.03 -11.93
C HIS A 130 -8.28 7.30 -10.49
N GLU A 131 -7.51 8.37 -10.31
CA GLU A 131 -7.34 9.03 -9.02
C GLU A 131 -8.51 10.01 -8.85
N LYS A 132 -9.56 9.64 -8.13
CA LYS A 132 -10.52 10.66 -7.68
C LYS A 132 -9.80 11.53 -6.65
N ASN A 133 -9.22 12.64 -7.09
CA ASN A 133 -8.82 13.73 -6.20
C ASN A 133 -10.09 14.32 -5.57
N LEU A 134 -10.33 14.00 -4.30
CA LEU A 134 -11.43 14.58 -3.51
C LEU A 134 -11.08 16.01 -3.07
N VAL A 135 -11.00 16.93 -4.02
CA VAL A 135 -10.96 18.38 -3.73
C VAL A 135 -12.14 19.13 -4.37
N ASP A 136 -12.93 18.51 -5.25
CA ASP A 136 -14.19 19.08 -5.73
C ASP A 136 -15.35 18.56 -4.87
N GLU A 137 -15.72 19.35 -3.86
CA GLU A 137 -17.09 19.71 -3.45
C GLU A 137 -17.14 19.97 -1.92
N ILE A 138 -16.49 21.07 -1.51
CA ILE A 138 -16.95 21.86 -0.36
C ILE A 138 -17.13 23.29 -0.90
N VAL A 139 -18.34 23.59 -1.38
CA VAL A 139 -18.85 24.96 -1.56
C VAL A 139 -19.96 25.16 -0.55
#